data_AF-A0A517TBJ0-F1
#
_entry.id   AF-A0A517TBJ0-F1
#
_cell.length_a   1.000
_cell.length_b   1.000
_cell.length_c   1.000
_cell.angle_alpha   90.00
_cell.angle_beta   90.00
_cell.angle_gamma   90.00
#
_symmetry.space_group_name_H-M   'P 1'
#
loop_
_entity.id
_entity.type
_entity.pdbx_description
1 polymer ?
#
loop_
_entity_poly.entity_id
_entity_poly.type
_entity_poly.pdbx_seq_one_letter_code
_entity_poly.pdbx_strand_id
1 'polypeptide(L)'
;MRNSMILTVGIEIGEPIHIIVLEDTFSGKIENLGSTLNTGLGHQAVDGDLLVDENDGTLITYRVPDLSGTPKTAIVGEKSFDLSKGRCFVLGEDYQATQMESSDPEEAISLLAAMRAHD
;
A
#
# COMPACT_ATOMS: atom_id res chain seq x y z
N MET A 1 19.32 -10.59 0.59
CA MET A 1 17.95 -10.04 0.47
C MET A 1 18.09 -8.74 -0.29
N ARG A 2 17.34 -8.52 -1.37
CA ARG A 2 17.22 -7.16 -1.94
C ARG A 2 16.57 -6.29 -0.88
N ASN A 3 17.00 -5.05 -0.68
CA ASN A 3 16.29 -4.23 0.29
C ASN A 3 14.90 -3.91 -0.28
N SER A 4 13.99 -3.62 0.61
CA SER A 4 12.66 -3.13 0.27
C SER A 4 12.33 -1.98 1.19
N MET A 5 11.54 -1.05 0.69
CA MET A 5 10.99 0.04 1.46
C MET A 5 9.58 -0.33 1.88
N ILE A 6 9.33 -0.34 3.18
CA ILE A 6 8.01 -0.60 3.75
C ILE A 6 7.42 0.74 4.19
N LEU A 7 6.26 1.07 3.63
CA LEU A 7 5.50 2.26 3.94
C LEU A 7 4.22 1.87 4.66
N THR A 8 4.10 2.23 5.95
CA THR A 8 2.83 2.12 6.66
C THR A 8 1.95 3.30 6.28
N VAL A 9 0.84 3.03 5.60
CA VAL A 9 -0.04 4.08 5.01
C VAL A 9 -1.31 4.31 5.82
N GLY A 10 -1.66 3.38 6.70
CA GLY A 10 -2.82 3.49 7.56
C GLY A 10 -2.92 2.36 8.57
N ILE A 11 -3.91 2.46 9.43
CA ILE A 11 -4.27 1.44 10.41
C ILE A 11 -5.78 1.24 10.32
N GLU A 12 -6.23 -0.01 10.26
CA GLU A 12 -7.64 -0.39 10.23
C GLU A 12 -7.91 -1.37 11.39
N ILE A 13 -8.80 -1.00 12.31
CA ILE A 13 -9.13 -1.82 13.50
C ILE A 13 -7.86 -2.24 14.28
N GLY A 14 -6.88 -1.34 14.38
CA GLY A 14 -5.62 -1.60 15.08
C GLY A 14 -4.59 -2.42 14.29
N GLU A 15 -4.89 -2.83 13.06
CA GLU A 15 -3.96 -3.56 12.18
C GLU A 15 -3.37 -2.61 11.12
N PRO A 16 -2.03 -2.54 11.01
CA PRO A 16 -1.39 -1.66 10.03
C PRO A 16 -1.56 -2.18 8.60
N ILE A 17 -1.52 -1.26 7.66
CA ILE A 17 -1.55 -1.54 6.23
C ILE A 17 -0.26 -1.02 5.61
N HIS A 18 0.37 -1.87 4.81
CA HIS A 18 1.72 -1.64 4.30
C HIS A 18 1.73 -1.63 2.77
N ILE A 19 2.43 -0.65 2.22
CA ILE A 19 2.87 -0.66 0.83
C ILE A 19 4.35 -1.01 0.82
N ILE A 20 4.69 -2.07 0.09
CA ILE A 20 6.04 -2.58 -0.10
C ILE A 20 6.50 -2.13 -1.48
N VAL A 21 7.62 -1.42 -1.50
CA VAL A 21 8.31 -1.08 -2.74
C VAL A 21 9.61 -1.87 -2.76
N LEU A 22 9.84 -2.61 -3.85
CA LEU A 22 11.09 -3.33 -4.03
C LEU A 22 12.18 -2.34 -4.51
N GLU A 23 13.42 -2.52 -4.07
CA GLU A 23 14.54 -1.78 -4.64
C GLU A 23 14.54 -1.84 -6.18
N ASP A 24 14.96 -0.73 -6.79
CA ASP A 24 15.05 -0.54 -8.23
C ASP A 24 13.72 -0.59 -9.01
N THR A 25 12.56 -0.70 -8.33
CA THR A 25 11.24 -0.58 -9.00
C THR A 25 11.06 0.81 -9.61
N PHE A 26 11.54 1.83 -8.90
CA PHE A 26 11.50 3.22 -9.33
C PHE A 26 12.91 3.80 -9.13
N SER A 27 13.41 4.55 -10.11
CA SER A 27 14.64 5.33 -10.08
C SER A 27 14.54 6.63 -9.26
N GLY A 28 13.31 7.06 -8.99
CA GLY A 28 12.96 8.25 -8.24
C GLY A 28 12.82 8.04 -6.74
N LYS A 29 12.68 9.13 -5.97
CA LYS A 29 12.39 9.04 -4.54
C LYS A 29 10.91 8.75 -4.32
N ILE A 30 10.61 7.91 -3.35
CA ILE A 30 9.24 7.67 -2.89
C ILE A 30 9.05 8.31 -1.53
N GLU A 31 8.03 9.15 -1.43
CA GLU A 31 7.65 9.81 -0.19
C GLU A 31 6.19 9.51 0.13
N ASN A 32 5.92 9.09 1.37
CA ASN A 32 4.56 9.10 1.88
C ASN A 32 4.26 10.55 2.31
N LEU A 33 3.39 11.23 1.56
CA LEU A 33 2.99 12.61 1.86
C LEU A 33 2.03 12.68 3.06
N GLY A 34 1.65 11.53 3.60
CA GLY A 34 0.80 11.39 4.76
C GLY A 34 -0.67 11.44 4.38
N SER A 35 -1.48 11.07 5.36
CA SER A 35 -2.92 11.00 5.20
C SER A 35 -3.59 12.29 5.66
N THR A 36 -4.55 12.76 4.88
CA THR A 36 -5.56 13.73 5.28
C THR A 36 -6.87 13.02 5.61
N LEU A 37 -7.62 13.55 6.58
CA LEU A 37 -8.88 12.94 7.02
C LEU A 37 -9.95 13.22 5.97
N ASN A 38 -10.42 12.20 5.24
CA ASN A 38 -11.54 12.34 4.31
C ASN A 38 -12.87 12.05 5.02
N THR A 39 -13.87 12.89 4.77
CA THR A 39 -15.10 13.05 5.57
C THR A 39 -16.38 12.59 4.86
N GLY A 40 -16.30 11.60 3.98
CA GLY A 40 -17.48 11.00 3.36
C GLY A 40 -18.41 10.31 4.37
N LEU A 41 -19.54 10.97 4.66
CA LEU A 41 -20.73 10.50 5.42
C LEU A 41 -20.46 9.56 6.62
N GLY A 42 -19.82 10.08 7.66
CA GLY A 42 -19.96 9.50 9.00
C GLY A 42 -18.77 9.74 9.91
N HIS A 43 -17.63 9.08 9.69
CA HIS A 43 -16.34 9.25 10.41
C HIS A 43 -15.16 8.69 9.58
N GLN A 44 -13.92 8.95 10.00
CA GLN A 44 -12.82 9.38 9.11
C GLN A 44 -12.10 8.25 8.37
N ALA A 45 -12.41 8.07 7.08
CA ALA A 45 -11.50 7.41 6.16
C ALA A 45 -10.15 8.15 6.13
N VAL A 46 -9.07 7.38 6.08
CA VAL A 46 -7.70 7.83 5.96
C VAL A 46 -7.36 7.82 4.47
N ASP A 47 -7.30 9.01 3.87
CA ASP A 47 -6.91 9.18 2.48
C ASP A 47 -5.54 9.85 2.44
N GLY A 48 -4.62 9.35 1.65
CA GLY A 48 -3.31 9.97 1.49
C GLY A 48 -2.71 9.66 0.15
N ASP A 49 -1.53 10.22 -0.07
CA ASP A 49 -0.82 10.09 -1.34
C ASP A 49 0.60 9.61 -1.09
N LEU A 50 1.04 8.69 -1.94
CA LEU A 50 2.45 8.44 -2.16
C LEU A 50 2.90 9.27 -3.35
N LEU A 51 3.92 10.10 -3.16
CA LEU A 51 4.63 10.74 -4.25
C LEU A 51 5.74 9.82 -4.73
N VAL A 52 5.68 9.44 -6.00
CA VAL A 52 6.76 8.76 -6.71
C VAL A 52 7.38 9.79 -7.66
N ASP A 53 8.52 10.35 -7.24
CA ASP A 53 9.26 11.35 -8.02
C ASP A 53 10.10 10.68 -9.12
N GLU A 54 9.43 9.96 -10.01
CA GLU A 54 9.97 9.54 -11.31
C GLU A 54 9.22 10.30 -12.40
N ASN A 55 9.94 11.12 -13.17
CA ASN A 55 9.40 11.81 -14.36
C ASN A 55 8.08 12.56 -14.11
N ASP A 56 8.18 13.78 -13.57
CA ASP A 56 7.08 14.74 -13.40
C ASP A 56 6.17 14.57 -12.17
N GLY A 57 6.55 13.71 -11.21
CA GLY A 57 5.93 13.64 -9.88
C GLY A 57 4.59 12.90 -9.86
N THR A 58 4.63 11.60 -10.12
CA THR A 58 3.44 10.74 -10.11
C THR A 58 2.89 10.60 -8.69
N LEU A 59 1.60 10.81 -8.52
CA LEU A 59 0.90 10.63 -7.25
C LEU A 59 0.08 9.35 -7.28
N ILE A 60 0.29 8.49 -6.28
CA ILE A 60 -0.51 7.28 -6.06
C ILE A 60 -1.37 7.54 -4.83
N THR A 61 -2.66 7.71 -5.08
CA THR A 61 -3.65 7.86 -4.01
C THR A 61 -3.85 6.53 -3.30
N TYR A 62 -3.95 6.56 -1.97
CA TYR A 62 -4.47 5.44 -1.19
C TYR A 62 -5.63 5.90 -0.31
N ARG A 63 -6.60 5.02 -0.10
CA ARG A 63 -7.71 5.21 0.83
C ARG A 63 -7.88 3.97 1.67
N VAL A 64 -7.89 4.17 2.98
CA VAL A 64 -8.22 3.16 3.97
C VAL A 64 -9.43 3.67 4.77
N PRO A 65 -10.60 3.05 4.67
CA PRO A 65 -11.74 3.40 5.50
C PRO A 65 -11.47 3.05 6.97
N ASP A 66 -11.82 3.96 7.90
CA ASP A 66 -11.84 3.67 9.34
C ASP A 66 -13.09 2.86 9.70
N LEU A 67 -12.88 1.71 10.33
CA LEU A 67 -13.89 0.68 10.51
C LEU A 67 -14.35 0.47 11.94
N SER A 68 -14.37 1.53 12.73
CA SER A 68 -15.23 1.55 13.93
C SER A 68 -16.73 1.28 13.61
N GLY A 69 -17.13 1.19 12.32
CA GLY A 69 -18.46 0.72 11.86
C GLY A 69 -18.57 -0.10 10.55
N THR A 70 -17.46 -0.55 9.90
CA THR A 70 -17.30 -1.40 8.66
C THR A 70 -17.47 -0.76 7.26
N PRO A 71 -16.42 -0.60 6.42
CA PRO A 71 -16.04 -1.60 5.36
C PRO A 71 -14.54 -2.01 5.11
N LYS A 72 -14.22 -3.33 5.00
CA LYS A 72 -12.88 -3.96 4.89
C LYS A 72 -12.13 -3.80 3.56
N THR A 73 -12.03 -2.59 3.04
CA THR A 73 -11.50 -2.36 1.69
C THR A 73 -10.40 -1.33 1.64
N ALA A 74 -9.27 -1.59 0.99
CA ALA A 74 -8.29 -0.55 0.67
C ALA A 74 -8.40 -0.17 -0.81
N ILE A 75 -8.22 1.10 -1.12
CA ILE A 75 -7.93 1.55 -2.48
C ILE A 75 -6.46 1.94 -2.51
N VAL A 76 -5.70 1.44 -3.48
CA VAL A 76 -4.30 1.82 -3.70
C VAL A 76 -4.11 2.00 -5.20
N GLY A 77 -3.69 3.20 -5.61
CA GLY A 77 -3.76 3.63 -7.00
C GLY A 77 -5.21 3.62 -7.47
N GLU A 78 -5.49 2.88 -8.54
CA GLU A 78 -6.84 2.81 -9.14
C GLU A 78 -7.61 1.54 -8.71
N LYS A 79 -6.99 0.66 -7.94
CA LYS A 79 -7.55 -0.66 -7.60
C LYS A 79 -8.13 -0.68 -6.18
N SER A 80 -9.21 -1.44 -6.04
CA SER A 80 -9.83 -1.75 -4.74
C SER A 80 -9.48 -3.17 -4.31
N PHE A 81 -9.20 -3.35 -3.03
CA PHE A 81 -8.74 -4.60 -2.44
C PHE A 81 -9.57 -4.96 -1.20
N ASP A 82 -9.70 -6.26 -0.93
CA ASP A 82 -10.38 -6.80 0.25
C ASP A 82 -9.35 -7.10 1.34
N LEU A 83 -9.33 -6.30 2.40
CA LEU A 83 -8.32 -6.39 3.46
C LEU A 83 -8.41 -7.67 4.29
N SER A 84 -9.47 -8.48 4.13
CA SER A 84 -9.52 -9.83 4.73
C SER A 84 -8.58 -10.84 4.07
N LYS A 85 -8.06 -10.52 2.88
CA LYS A 85 -7.13 -11.37 2.13
C LYS A 85 -5.67 -11.05 2.40
N GLY A 86 -5.37 -10.00 3.16
CA GLY A 86 -4.01 -9.55 3.44
C GLY A 86 -3.91 -8.03 3.42
N ARG A 87 -2.87 -7.49 4.07
CA ARG A 87 -2.72 -6.05 4.31
C ARG A 87 -1.40 -5.48 3.76
N CYS A 88 -0.63 -6.30 3.07
CA CYS A 88 0.57 -5.87 2.36
C CYS A 88 0.28 -5.74 0.87
N PHE A 89 0.73 -4.63 0.29
CA PHE A 89 0.53 -4.30 -1.11
C PHE A 89 1.87 -4.02 -1.76
N VAL A 90 2.19 -4.73 -2.85
CA VAL A 90 3.41 -4.48 -3.61
C VAL A 90 3.11 -3.48 -4.70
N LEU A 91 3.86 -2.39 -4.70
CA LEU A 91 3.77 -1.40 -5.75
C LEU A 91 4.65 -1.81 -6.94
N GLY A 92 4.05 -1.92 -8.12
CA GLY A 92 4.76 -2.23 -9.37
C GLY A 92 5.15 -0.99 -10.16
N GLU A 93 6.01 -1.17 -11.17
CA GLU A 93 6.49 -0.12 -12.09
C GLU A 93 5.35 0.54 -12.90
N ASP A 94 4.19 -0.12 -12.99
CA ASP A 94 2.97 0.40 -13.60
C ASP A 94 2.18 1.35 -12.67
N TYR A 95 2.76 1.71 -11.52
CA TYR A 95 2.14 2.50 -10.44
C TYR A 95 0.89 1.85 -9.84
N GLN A 96 0.70 0.55 -10.06
CA GLN A 96 -0.43 -0.19 -9.50
C GLN A 96 0.02 -1.09 -8.35
N ALA A 97 -0.87 -1.23 -7.37
CA ALA A 97 -0.67 -2.17 -6.29
C ALA A 97 -1.10 -3.59 -6.67
N THR A 98 -0.41 -4.57 -6.09
CA THR A 98 -0.81 -5.98 -6.03
C THR A 98 -0.91 -6.39 -4.58
N GLN A 99 -2.05 -6.96 -4.18
CA GLN A 99 -2.26 -7.43 -2.81
C GLN A 99 -1.54 -8.75 -2.56
N MET A 100 -0.84 -8.83 -1.44
CA MET A 100 -0.24 -10.06 -0.92
C MET A 100 -1.22 -10.77 0.01
N GLU A 101 -1.12 -12.10 0.09
CA GLU A 101 -1.95 -12.88 1.02
C GLU A 101 -1.55 -12.67 2.50
N SER A 102 -0.33 -12.21 2.75
CA SER A 102 0.17 -11.91 4.10
C SER A 102 -0.15 -10.47 4.53
N SER A 103 -0.36 -10.32 5.83
CA SER A 103 -0.45 -9.03 6.52
C SER A 103 0.85 -8.62 7.20
N ASP A 104 1.82 -9.53 7.30
CA ASP A 104 3.17 -9.25 7.82
C ASP A 104 4.10 -8.87 6.65
N PRO A 105 4.70 -7.67 6.66
CA PRO A 105 5.58 -7.25 5.58
C PRO A 105 6.81 -8.15 5.41
N GLU A 106 7.35 -8.75 6.48
CA GLU A 106 8.54 -9.62 6.38
C GLU A 106 8.20 -10.95 5.68
N GLU A 107 7.05 -11.54 6.03
CA GLU A 107 6.51 -12.71 5.35
C GLU A 107 6.15 -12.39 3.90
N ALA A 108 5.50 -11.26 3.64
CA ALA A 108 5.14 -10.83 2.28
C ALA A 108 6.37 -10.68 1.37
N ILE A 109 7.46 -10.08 1.88
CA ILE A 109 8.74 -9.99 1.16
C ILE A 109 9.32 -11.38 0.87
N SER A 110 9.23 -12.29 1.84
CA SER A 110 9.71 -13.67 1.68
C SER A 110 8.93 -14.43 0.61
N LEU A 111 7.60 -14.28 0.59
CA LEU A 111 6.72 -14.86 -0.43
C LEU A 111 7.03 -14.30 -1.83
N LEU A 112 7.22 -12.99 -1.95
CA LEU A 112 7.61 -12.35 -3.22
C LEU A 112 8.92 -12.87 -3.76
N ALA A 113 9.93 -13.02 -2.89
CA ALA A 113 11.22 -13.57 -3.27
C ALA A 113 11.10 -15.01 -3.76
N ALA A 114 10.22 -15.82 -3.16
CA ALA A 114 9.96 -17.18 -3.59
C ALA A 114 9.24 -17.24 -4.95
N MET A 115 8.22 -16.40 -5.16
CA MET A 115 7.49 -16.34 -6.44
C MET A 115 8.42 -15.99 -7.62
N ARG A 116 9.28 -14.99 -7.44
CA ARG A 116 10.21 -14.53 -8.49
C ARG A 116 11.41 -15.45 -8.73
N ALA A 117 11.70 -16.37 -7.82
CA ALA A 117 12.77 -17.36 -8.02
C ALA A 117 12.34 -18.51 -8.97
N HIS A 118 11.04 -18.60 -9.27
CA HIS A 118 10.45 -19.62 -10.12
C HIS A 118 10.01 -19.10 -11.51
N ASP A 119 10.21 -17.80 -11.78
CA ASP A 119 10.07 -17.17 -13.10
C ASP A 119 11.44 -17.09 -13.80
#